data_AF-A0A1R3KCC5-F1
#
_entry.id   AF-A0A1R3KCC5-F1
#
_cell.length_a   1.000
_cell.length_b   1.000
_cell.length_c   1.000
_cell.angle_alpha   90.00
_cell.angle_beta   90.00
_cell.angle_gamma   90.00
#
_symmetry.space_group_name_H-M   'P 1'
#
loop_
_entity.id
_entity.type
_entity.pdbx_description
1 polymer ?
#
loop_
_entity_poly.entity_id
_entity_poly.type
_entity_poly.pdbx_seq_one_letter_code
_entity_poly.pdbx_strand_id
1 'polypeptide(L)'
;MSTKEHKILPGFLPGFRAPAPLVGFGYDHCNDDYKVVCFYDWGHRAMFYSLRLNSWESKHYNRKIFRHCRLLPPCGGVYVDGAFNWRARHKDKVEILISLEFNTGNVRTDMRLPYHEHNDCVTSFDVLEGNLCVGFLKDTGRRMKEYGNEDVVTDIWVMKEFGNDESWTKLFSIRRTPYKPLTCIHGDQVLLLSSDANGDDKANLIYYNLNNKKFSLPVRIPELDYYFGRICHESLVPINQD
;
A
#
# COMPACT_ATOMS: atom_id res chain seq x y z
N MET A 1 -13.87 -19.50 -3.43
CA MET A 1 -15.30 -19.13 -3.52
C MET A 1 -15.42 -17.67 -3.09
N SER A 2 -16.14 -16.82 -3.82
CA SER A 2 -16.36 -15.41 -3.43
C SER A 2 -17.80 -15.25 -2.96
N THR A 3 -18.01 -14.62 -1.80
CA THR A 3 -19.35 -14.39 -1.24
C THR A 3 -20.16 -13.38 -2.06
N LYS A 4 -19.49 -12.54 -2.87
CA LYS A 4 -20.06 -11.36 -3.55
C LYS A 4 -20.75 -10.35 -2.61
N GLU A 5 -20.66 -10.56 -1.30
CA GLU A 5 -21.19 -9.64 -0.30
C GLU A 5 -20.18 -8.53 -0.02
N HIS A 6 -20.69 -7.32 0.13
CA HIS A 6 -19.89 -6.16 0.48
C HIS A 6 -20.71 -5.20 1.33
N LYS A 7 -20.02 -4.42 2.17
CA LYS A 7 -20.63 -3.37 2.96
C LYS A 7 -20.31 -2.02 2.35
N ILE A 8 -21.34 -1.28 1.96
CA ILE A 8 -21.21 0.13 1.57
C ILE A 8 -21.19 0.95 2.86
N LEU A 9 -20.11 1.70 3.07
CA LEU A 9 -20.01 2.59 4.22
C LEU A 9 -20.91 3.82 4.01
N PRO A 10 -21.52 4.38 5.07
CA PRO A 10 -22.30 5.60 4.95
C PRO A 10 -21.42 6.72 4.38
N GLY A 11 -22.00 7.52 3.49
CA GLY A 11 -21.30 8.60 2.77
C GLY A 11 -20.60 9.59 3.70
N PHE A 12 -19.49 10.14 3.23
CA PHE A 12 -18.75 11.18 3.94
C PHE A 12 -19.60 12.45 4.12
N LEU A 13 -19.29 13.23 5.16
CA LEU A 13 -19.93 14.50 5.46
C LEU A 13 -20.14 15.38 4.20
N PRO A 14 -21.27 16.10 4.10
CA PRO A 14 -21.54 16.98 2.96
C PRO A 14 -20.45 18.05 2.81
N GLY A 15 -19.85 18.15 1.62
CA GLY A 15 -18.83 19.16 1.28
C GLY A 15 -17.44 18.61 0.91
N PHE A 16 -17.26 17.28 0.87
CA PHE A 16 -16.00 16.66 0.44
C PHE A 16 -15.74 16.91 -1.06
N ARG A 17 -14.73 17.73 -1.37
CA ARG A 17 -14.22 17.99 -2.73
C ARG A 17 -12.72 17.69 -2.82
N ALA A 18 -12.32 16.46 -2.50
CA ALA A 18 -10.97 15.98 -2.78
C ALA A 18 -11.03 14.76 -3.71
N PRO A 19 -10.05 14.56 -4.59
CA PRO A 19 -9.88 13.28 -5.29
C PRO A 19 -9.77 12.15 -4.26
N ALA A 20 -10.17 10.94 -4.65
CA ALA A 20 -10.46 9.76 -3.82
C ALA A 20 -9.82 9.78 -2.41
N PRO A 21 -10.62 9.59 -1.34
CA PRO A 21 -10.12 9.67 0.03
C PRO A 21 -8.89 8.78 0.23
N LEU A 22 -7.92 9.28 1.00
CA LEU A 22 -6.79 8.48 1.45
C LEU A 22 -7.35 7.53 2.52
N VAL A 23 -7.57 6.28 2.14
CA VAL A 23 -8.22 5.28 2.99
C VAL A 23 -7.20 4.26 3.50
N GLY A 24 -7.29 3.92 4.78
CA GLY A 24 -6.69 2.74 5.38
C GLY A 24 -7.79 1.83 5.94
N PHE A 25 -7.61 0.51 5.84
CA PHE A 25 -8.52 -0.50 6.38
C PHE A 25 -7.71 -1.56 7.13
N GLY A 26 -8.13 -1.90 8.35
CA GLY A 26 -7.38 -2.77 9.25
C GLY A 26 -8.21 -3.21 10.45
N TYR A 27 -7.61 -4.01 11.31
CA TYR A 27 -8.26 -4.64 12.46
C TYR A 27 -7.67 -4.11 13.76
N ASP A 28 -8.53 -3.75 14.70
CA ASP A 28 -8.16 -3.32 16.05
C ASP A 28 -8.35 -4.51 17.00
N HIS A 29 -7.24 -5.22 17.24
CA HIS A 29 -7.22 -6.41 18.09
C HIS A 29 -7.65 -6.12 19.54
N CYS A 30 -7.43 -4.90 20.06
CA CYS A 30 -7.80 -4.55 21.43
C CYS A 30 -9.31 -4.39 21.61
N ASN A 31 -10.01 -3.93 20.57
CA ASN A 31 -11.44 -3.66 20.62
C ASN A 31 -12.29 -4.68 19.84
N ASP A 32 -11.64 -5.69 19.24
CA ASP A 32 -12.24 -6.66 18.33
C ASP A 32 -13.12 -5.97 17.27
N ASP A 33 -12.50 -5.08 16.50
CA ASP A 33 -13.23 -4.20 15.59
C ASP A 33 -12.46 -3.93 14.29
N TYR A 34 -13.16 -3.98 13.17
CA TYR A 34 -12.61 -3.56 11.89
C TYR A 34 -12.81 -2.06 11.71
N LYS A 35 -11.74 -1.38 11.33
CA LYS A 35 -11.72 0.06 11.23
C LYS A 35 -11.28 0.53 9.87
N VAL A 36 -11.94 1.60 9.43
CA VAL A 36 -11.54 2.35 8.23
C VAL A 36 -11.13 3.74 8.66
N VAL A 37 -9.91 4.13 8.34
CA VAL A 37 -9.48 5.53 8.48
C VAL A 37 -9.60 6.20 7.13
N CYS A 38 -10.12 7.42 7.13
CA CYS A 38 -10.11 8.27 5.96
C CYS A 38 -9.49 9.61 6.30
N PHE A 39 -8.52 10.02 5.50
CA PHE A 39 -8.03 11.38 5.56
C PHE A 39 -8.75 12.31 4.62
N TYR A 40 -8.96 13.51 5.12
CA TYR A 40 -9.54 14.63 4.41
C TYR A 40 -8.73 15.89 4.69
N ASP A 41 -9.04 16.96 3.96
CA ASP A 41 -8.33 18.24 4.10
C ASP A 41 -6.82 18.06 3.88
N TRP A 42 -6.45 17.55 2.70
CA TRP A 42 -5.05 17.32 2.29
C TRP A 42 -4.24 16.38 3.20
N GLY A 43 -4.92 15.49 3.94
CA GLY A 43 -4.26 14.59 4.88
C GLY A 43 -4.24 15.12 6.32
N HIS A 44 -4.66 16.36 6.56
CA HIS A 44 -4.52 16.99 7.87
C HIS A 44 -5.53 16.53 8.92
N ARG A 45 -6.65 15.93 8.49
CA ARG A 45 -7.70 15.43 9.36
C ARG A 45 -8.03 13.99 9.02
N ALA A 46 -8.38 13.21 10.04
CA ALA A 46 -8.79 11.81 9.90
C ALA A 46 -10.16 11.58 10.53
N MET A 47 -10.96 10.70 9.93
CA MET A 47 -12.14 10.11 10.55
C MET A 47 -12.01 8.60 10.57
N PHE A 48 -12.59 7.97 11.58
CA PHE A 48 -12.54 6.52 11.75
C PHE A 48 -13.94 5.97 11.64
N TYR A 49 -14.13 4.95 10.84
CA TYR A 49 -15.32 4.13 10.87
C TYR A 49 -15.04 2.92 11.75
N SER A 50 -15.95 2.62 12.66
CA SER A 50 -15.99 1.37 13.40
C SER A 50 -17.03 0.46 12.77
N LEU A 51 -16.63 -0.75 12.38
CA LEU A 51 -17.58 -1.74 11.85
C LEU A 51 -18.53 -2.21 12.95
N ARG A 52 -18.00 -2.44 14.15
CA ARG A 52 -18.75 -2.87 15.33
C ARG A 52 -19.82 -1.88 15.75
N LEU A 53 -19.50 -0.58 15.76
CA LEU A 53 -20.46 0.48 16.07
C LEU A 53 -21.30 0.91 14.86
N ASN A 54 -20.93 0.46 13.66
CA ASN A 54 -21.56 0.81 12.40
C ASN A 54 -21.64 2.34 12.17
N SER A 55 -20.64 3.08 12.63
CA SER A 55 -20.67 4.55 12.63
C SER A 55 -19.30 5.18 12.41
N TRP A 56 -19.30 6.38 11.87
CA TRP A 56 -18.12 7.25 11.87
C TRP A 56 -17.90 7.85 13.25
N GLU A 57 -16.76 7.57 13.85
CA GLU A 57 -16.24 8.26 15.01
C GLU A 57 -15.39 9.45 14.59
N SER A 58 -15.78 10.64 15.04
CA SER A 58 -14.94 11.84 15.00
C SER A 58 -14.01 11.88 16.22
N LYS A 59 -13.27 10.80 16.49
CA LYS A 59 -12.18 10.92 17.47
C LYS A 59 -11.16 11.90 16.92
N HIS A 60 -11.05 13.05 17.58
CA HIS A 60 -10.03 14.06 17.29
C HIS A 60 -8.65 13.55 17.74
N TYR A 61 -8.15 12.48 17.13
CA TYR A 61 -6.73 12.14 17.26
C TYR A 61 -5.92 13.35 16.79
N ASN A 62 -4.97 13.74 17.63
CA ASN A 62 -4.27 15.03 17.64
C ASN A 62 -4.18 15.69 16.25
N ARG A 63 -5.00 16.73 16.03
CA ARG A 63 -5.18 17.56 14.81
C ARG A 63 -3.88 18.17 14.23
N LYS A 64 -2.72 17.90 14.82
CA LYS A 64 -1.43 18.50 14.49
C LYS A 64 -0.44 17.55 13.82
N ILE A 65 -0.61 16.23 13.94
CA ILE A 65 0.48 15.30 13.54
C ILE A 65 0.67 15.30 12.02
N PHE A 66 -0.42 15.34 11.26
CA PHE A 66 -0.36 15.50 9.81
C PHE A 66 -0.22 16.96 9.34
N ARG A 67 -0.13 17.97 10.24
CA ARG A 67 0.08 19.37 9.80
C ARG A 67 1.49 19.62 9.26
N HIS A 68 2.44 18.79 9.64
CA HIS A 68 3.83 18.89 9.22
C HIS A 68 4.22 17.86 8.17
N CYS A 69 3.27 17.02 7.76
CA CYS A 69 3.50 15.97 6.80
C CYS A 69 2.53 16.08 5.63
N ARG A 70 3.04 15.82 4.43
CA ARG A 70 2.23 15.67 3.22
C ARG A 70 2.27 14.20 2.82
N LEU A 71 1.12 13.53 2.76
CA LEU A 71 1.04 12.15 2.26
C LEU A 71 1.43 12.10 0.77
N LEU A 72 2.15 11.04 0.38
CA LEU A 72 2.67 10.83 -0.96
C LEU A 72 2.04 9.58 -1.60
N PRO A 73 1.75 9.58 -2.92
CA PRO A 73 1.38 8.36 -3.64
C PRO A 73 2.47 7.29 -3.56
N PRO A 74 2.20 5.98 -3.69
CA PRO A 74 0.88 5.38 -3.64
C PRO A 74 0.21 5.67 -2.28
N CYS A 75 -1.06 6.07 -2.36
CA CYS A 75 -1.76 6.83 -1.31
C CYS A 75 -2.63 5.96 -0.36
N GLY A 76 -2.62 4.63 -0.54
CA GLY A 76 -3.41 3.72 0.28
C GLY A 76 -2.71 3.44 1.61
N GLY A 77 -3.46 3.48 2.72
CA GLY A 77 -2.95 3.06 4.02
C GLY A 77 -2.68 1.55 4.05
N VAL A 78 -1.54 1.17 4.60
CA VAL A 78 -1.10 -0.22 4.73
C VAL A 78 -1.16 -0.63 6.19
N TYR A 79 -1.96 -1.64 6.49
CA TYR A 79 -2.09 -2.18 7.84
C TYR A 79 -1.01 -3.23 8.09
N VAL A 80 -0.19 -3.02 9.12
CA VAL A 80 0.81 -3.98 9.61
C VAL A 80 0.85 -3.87 11.12
N ASP A 81 0.77 -5.02 11.81
CA ASP A 81 0.96 -5.15 13.26
C ASP A 81 0.20 -4.11 14.11
N GLY A 82 -1.12 -4.02 13.92
CA GLY A 82 -1.97 -3.12 14.71
C GLY A 82 -1.87 -1.63 14.33
N ALA A 83 -1.10 -1.28 13.29
CA ALA A 83 -0.89 0.09 12.89
C ALA A 83 -1.13 0.33 11.39
N PHE A 84 -1.59 1.52 11.06
CA PHE A 84 -1.70 1.98 9.68
C PHE A 84 -0.51 2.81 9.26
N ASN A 85 0.02 2.50 8.10
CA ASN A 85 1.24 3.09 7.58
C ASN A 85 0.96 3.84 6.28
N TRP A 86 1.57 5.02 6.13
CA TRP A 86 1.57 5.80 4.90
C TRP A 86 2.95 6.36 4.60
N ARG A 87 3.21 6.53 3.31
CA ARG A 87 4.32 7.33 2.80
C ARG A 87 4.01 8.81 2.93
N ALA A 88 4.96 9.58 3.47
CA ALA A 88 4.78 11.01 3.64
C ALA A 88 6.08 11.79 3.47
N ARG A 89 5.97 13.09 3.22
CA ARG A 89 7.07 14.05 3.25
C ARG A 89 6.91 14.97 4.44
N HIS A 90 7.89 14.98 5.34
CA HIS A 90 7.96 15.96 6.42
C HIS A 90 8.31 17.35 5.87
N LYS A 91 7.96 18.42 6.59
CA LYS A 91 8.27 19.81 6.19
C LYS A 91 9.75 20.07 5.95
N ASP A 92 10.62 19.34 6.64
CA ASP A 92 12.09 19.38 6.44
C ASP A 92 12.54 18.63 5.17
N LYS A 93 11.59 18.33 4.26
CA LYS A 93 11.77 17.69 2.95
C LYS A 93 12.28 16.24 3.01
N VAL A 94 12.26 15.61 4.17
CA VAL A 94 12.61 14.19 4.34
C VAL A 94 11.38 13.32 4.06
N GLU A 95 11.55 12.28 3.24
CA GLU A 95 10.54 11.25 3.08
C GLU A 95 10.58 10.29 4.27
N ILE A 96 9.41 10.06 4.86
CA ILE A 96 9.24 9.27 6.09
C ILE A 96 8.05 8.33 5.93
N LEU A 97 7.96 7.38 6.84
CA LEU A 97 6.75 6.60 7.06
C LEU A 97 6.02 7.14 8.28
N ILE A 98 4.72 7.34 8.14
CA ILE A 98 3.85 7.69 9.26
C ILE A 98 3.07 6.46 9.65
N SER A 99 3.17 6.06 10.91
CA SER A 99 2.33 5.00 11.48
C SER A 99 1.30 5.58 12.42
N LEU A 100 0.05 5.11 12.35
CA LEU A 100 -0.98 5.35 13.35
C LEU A 100 -1.32 4.03 14.02
N GLU A 101 -0.99 3.91 15.30
CA GLU A 101 -1.30 2.74 16.12
C GLU A 101 -2.75 2.79 16.60
N PHE A 102 -3.52 1.71 16.41
CA PHE A 102 -4.91 1.68 16.85
C PHE A 102 -5.08 1.65 18.37
N ASN A 103 -4.27 0.84 19.04
CA ASN A 103 -4.41 0.55 20.47
C ASN A 103 -4.21 1.83 21.30
N THR A 104 -3.26 2.65 20.90
CA THR A 104 -2.83 3.85 21.63
C THR A 104 -3.36 5.13 20.98
N GLY A 105 -3.65 5.11 19.68
CA GLY A 105 -3.85 6.32 18.89
C GLY A 105 -2.58 7.15 18.68
N ASN A 106 -1.42 6.60 19.06
CA ASN A 106 -0.14 7.24 18.88
C ASN A 106 0.18 7.29 17.38
N VAL A 107 0.89 8.34 17.00
CA VAL A 107 1.43 8.46 15.66
C VAL A 107 2.93 8.49 15.73
N ARG A 108 3.53 7.65 14.91
CA ARG A 108 4.97 7.50 14.77
C ARG A 108 5.43 8.14 13.47
N THR A 109 6.46 8.98 13.53
CA THR A 109 6.95 9.77 12.39
C THR A 109 8.49 9.74 12.24
N ASP A 110 9.16 8.91 13.03
CA ASP A 110 10.61 8.71 13.03
C ASP A 110 11.05 7.58 12.09
N MET A 111 10.10 6.79 11.56
CA MET A 111 10.40 5.75 10.58
C MET A 111 10.89 6.28 9.26
N ARG A 112 11.91 5.61 8.73
CA ARG A 112 12.48 5.87 7.43
C ARG A 112 12.16 4.75 6.45
N LEU A 113 12.09 5.13 5.19
CA LEU A 113 12.18 4.21 4.07
C LEU A 113 13.59 3.60 4.00
N PRO A 114 13.78 2.45 3.34
CA PRO A 114 15.12 1.95 3.07
C PRO A 114 15.90 2.99 2.25
N TYR A 115 17.23 2.91 2.35
CA TYR A 115 18.11 3.76 1.56
C TYR A 115 17.78 3.62 0.06
N HIS A 116 17.62 4.75 -0.59
CA HIS A 116 17.38 4.86 -2.02
C HIS A 116 18.14 6.07 -2.56
N GLU A 117 18.48 6.01 -3.84
CA GLU A 117 19.14 7.13 -4.51
C GLU A 117 18.13 8.25 -4.76
N HIS A 118 18.62 9.49 -4.89
CA HIS A 118 17.76 10.67 -5.05
C HIS A 118 16.74 10.57 -6.20
N ASN A 119 17.09 9.84 -7.26
CA ASN A 119 16.23 9.69 -8.45
C ASN A 119 15.38 8.41 -8.43
N ASP A 120 15.53 7.55 -7.41
CA ASP A 120 14.71 6.37 -7.29
C ASP A 120 13.25 6.77 -7.02
N CYS A 121 12.32 6.09 -7.69
CA CYS A 121 10.89 6.35 -7.54
C CYS A 121 10.21 5.22 -6.79
N VAL A 122 9.45 5.51 -5.72
CA VAL A 122 8.60 4.48 -5.11
C VAL A 122 7.47 4.10 -6.05
N THR A 123 7.36 2.81 -6.37
CA THR A 123 6.35 2.24 -7.27
C THR A 123 5.24 1.52 -6.54
N SER A 124 5.54 0.99 -5.34
CA SER A 124 4.59 0.23 -4.54
C SER A 124 4.88 0.40 -3.05
N PHE A 125 3.82 0.33 -2.25
CA PHE A 125 3.84 0.39 -0.79
C PHE A 125 2.68 -0.49 -0.31
N ASP A 126 2.98 -1.67 0.24
CA ASP A 126 1.97 -2.66 0.67
C ASP A 126 2.56 -3.66 1.68
N VAL A 127 1.87 -4.77 1.91
CA VAL A 127 2.34 -5.92 2.70
C VAL A 127 2.81 -7.04 1.76
N LEU A 128 3.94 -7.65 2.07
CA LEU A 128 4.43 -8.87 1.44
C LEU A 128 4.87 -9.84 2.53
N GLU A 129 4.31 -11.06 2.55
CA GLU A 129 4.60 -12.08 3.57
C GLU A 129 4.44 -11.53 5.01
N GLY A 130 3.36 -10.78 5.26
CA GLY A 130 3.07 -10.16 6.57
C GLY A 130 3.93 -8.96 6.94
N ASN A 131 4.90 -8.58 6.11
CA ASN A 131 5.84 -7.49 6.38
C ASN A 131 5.53 -6.26 5.52
N LEU A 132 5.78 -5.06 6.06
CA LEU A 132 5.70 -3.83 5.27
C LEU A 132 6.71 -3.89 4.12
N CYS A 133 6.27 -3.58 2.91
CA CYS A 133 7.01 -3.74 1.67
C CYS A 133 6.99 -2.47 0.83
N VAL A 134 8.13 -2.13 0.22
CA VAL A 134 8.27 -0.98 -0.68
C VAL A 134 9.01 -1.39 -1.95
N GLY A 135 8.47 -0.99 -3.10
CA GLY A 135 9.14 -1.12 -4.39
C GLY A 135 9.79 0.19 -4.81
N PHE A 136 11.05 0.14 -5.24
CA PHE A 136 11.80 1.27 -5.79
C PHE A 136 12.18 1.03 -7.24
N LEU A 137 11.68 1.87 -8.14
CA LEU A 137 12.20 1.99 -9.50
C LEU A 137 13.56 2.66 -9.44
N LYS A 138 14.60 1.92 -9.84
CA LYS A 138 15.96 2.45 -9.93
C LYS A 138 16.09 3.28 -11.20
N ASP A 139 16.56 4.51 -11.07
CA ASP A 139 17.01 5.30 -12.20
C ASP A 139 18.36 4.74 -12.69
N THR A 140 18.37 4.09 -13.84
CA THR A 140 19.60 3.51 -14.41
C THR A 140 20.41 4.52 -15.22
N GLY A 141 20.04 5.81 -15.20
CA GLY A 141 20.77 6.90 -15.86
C GLY A 141 20.72 6.88 -17.39
N ARG A 142 20.16 5.83 -17.99
CA ARG A 142 19.79 5.80 -19.41
C ARG A 142 18.47 6.53 -19.52
N ARG A 143 18.46 7.70 -20.18
CA ARG A 143 17.22 8.41 -20.54
C ARG A 143 16.20 7.36 -20.99
N MET A 144 15.11 7.19 -20.24
CA MET A 144 13.97 6.30 -20.53
C MET A 144 13.30 6.56 -21.90
N LYS A 145 13.87 7.43 -22.73
CA LYS A 145 13.36 7.90 -24.01
C LYS A 145 13.94 7.16 -25.22
N GLU A 146 15.06 6.44 -25.10
CA GLU A 146 15.78 5.94 -26.29
C GLU A 146 15.82 4.41 -26.46
N TYR A 147 15.67 3.65 -25.38
CA TYR A 147 15.53 2.19 -25.45
C TYR A 147 14.29 1.82 -24.63
N GLY A 148 13.46 0.92 -25.14
CA GLY A 148 12.21 0.53 -24.48
C GLY A 148 12.39 0.11 -23.02
N ASN A 149 11.27 -0.08 -22.31
CA ASN A 149 11.19 -0.36 -20.86
C ASN A 149 12.14 -1.47 -20.30
N GLU A 150 12.88 -2.20 -21.11
CA GLU A 150 13.69 -3.36 -20.73
C GLU A 150 14.84 -3.08 -19.74
N ASP A 151 15.32 -1.84 -19.62
CA ASP A 151 16.42 -1.44 -18.73
C ASP A 151 15.99 -0.97 -17.34
N VAL A 152 14.70 -1.00 -17.04
CA VAL A 152 14.18 -0.53 -15.76
C VAL A 152 14.22 -1.66 -14.71
N VAL A 153 14.74 -1.35 -13.52
CA VAL A 153 14.84 -2.30 -12.39
C VAL A 153 13.97 -1.80 -11.25
N THR A 154 13.11 -2.68 -10.71
CA THR A 154 12.38 -2.43 -9.47
C THR A 154 12.95 -3.28 -8.35
N ASP A 155 13.48 -2.65 -7.31
CA ASP A 155 13.94 -3.32 -6.10
C ASP A 155 12.79 -3.44 -5.10
N ILE A 156 12.55 -4.65 -4.59
CA ILE A 156 11.53 -4.92 -3.58
C ILE A 156 12.21 -5.09 -2.23
N TRP A 157 11.83 -4.26 -1.27
CA TRP A 157 12.34 -4.23 0.10
C TRP A 157 11.23 -4.57 1.09
N VAL A 158 11.57 -5.28 2.17
CA VAL A 158 10.65 -5.54 3.28
C VAL A 158 11.27 -5.16 4.62
N MET A 159 10.45 -4.63 5.54
CA MET A 159 10.82 -4.36 6.92
C MET A 159 10.57 -5.62 7.73
N LYS A 160 11.63 -6.37 8.07
CA LYS A 160 11.52 -7.68 8.73
C LYS A 160 11.03 -7.59 10.17
N GLU A 161 11.30 -6.47 10.82
CA GLU A 161 10.82 -6.16 12.16
C GLU A 161 10.06 -4.84 12.05
N PHE A 162 8.73 -4.93 11.98
CA PHE A 162 7.89 -3.74 11.91
C PHE A 162 8.18 -2.86 13.11
N GLY A 163 8.65 -1.63 12.88
CA GLY A 163 9.17 -0.84 13.97
C GLY A 163 10.61 -0.37 13.78
N ASN A 164 11.41 -1.15 13.06
CA ASN A 164 12.86 -1.01 13.03
C ASN A 164 13.34 -0.68 11.61
N ASP A 165 13.83 0.53 11.38
CA ASP A 165 14.34 0.97 10.08
C ASP A 165 15.64 0.26 9.68
N GLU A 166 16.40 -0.27 10.64
CA GLU A 166 17.57 -1.11 10.36
C GLU A 166 17.19 -2.51 9.84
N SER A 167 15.93 -2.93 10.02
CA SER A 167 15.44 -4.25 9.58
C SER A 167 15.05 -4.32 8.10
N TRP A 168 15.14 -3.19 7.38
CA TRP A 168 14.87 -3.16 5.95
C TRP A 168 15.83 -4.08 5.19
N THR A 169 15.27 -5.09 4.54
CA THR A 169 16.03 -6.06 3.74
C THR A 169 15.50 -6.08 2.32
N LYS A 170 16.39 -5.91 1.34
CA LYS A 170 16.07 -6.14 -0.07
C LYS A 170 15.81 -7.63 -0.30
N LEU A 171 14.62 -7.98 -0.79
CA LEU A 171 14.28 -9.36 -1.09
C LEU A 171 14.75 -9.78 -2.49
N PHE A 172 14.40 -8.99 -3.51
CA PHE A 172 14.74 -9.30 -4.90
C PHE A 172 14.60 -8.05 -5.78
N SER A 173 15.05 -8.18 -7.04
CA SER A 173 14.90 -7.16 -8.08
C SER A 173 14.16 -7.74 -9.28
N ILE A 174 13.23 -6.97 -9.84
CA ILE A 174 12.51 -7.31 -11.06
C ILE A 174 12.95 -6.38 -12.18
N ARG A 175 13.23 -6.92 -13.37
CA ARG A 175 13.53 -6.12 -14.58
C ARG A 175 12.28 -5.99 -15.45
N ARG A 176 12.20 -4.91 -16.25
CA ARG A 176 11.20 -4.59 -17.30
C ARG A 176 10.20 -3.49 -16.94
N THR A 177 9.24 -3.73 -16.05
CA THR A 177 8.20 -2.71 -15.76
C THR A 177 8.06 -2.54 -14.26
N PRO A 178 7.53 -1.39 -13.80
CA PRO A 178 7.09 -1.29 -12.42
C PRO A 178 6.02 -2.35 -12.17
N TYR A 179 6.33 -3.27 -11.26
CA TYR A 179 5.41 -4.28 -10.78
C TYR A 179 5.18 -4.08 -9.29
N LYS A 180 3.94 -4.25 -8.85
CA LYS A 180 3.59 -4.33 -7.44
C LYS A 180 3.58 -5.81 -7.03
N PRO A 181 4.41 -6.25 -6.07
CA PRO A 181 4.28 -7.60 -5.52
C PRO A 181 2.99 -7.70 -4.69
N LEU A 182 2.26 -8.80 -4.86
CA LEU A 182 1.04 -9.09 -4.10
C LEU A 182 1.29 -10.14 -3.02
N THR A 183 1.97 -11.24 -3.36
CA THR A 183 2.29 -12.34 -2.42
C THR A 183 3.38 -13.24 -2.98
N CYS A 184 4.08 -13.97 -2.10
CA CYS A 184 4.93 -15.08 -2.52
C CYS A 184 4.15 -16.40 -2.48
N ILE A 185 4.50 -17.31 -3.39
CA ILE A 185 3.89 -18.62 -3.55
C ILE A 185 5.02 -19.63 -3.56
N HIS A 186 4.93 -20.64 -2.68
CA HIS A 186 5.93 -21.71 -2.53
C HIS A 186 7.38 -21.22 -2.30
N GLY A 187 7.57 -19.97 -1.87
CA GLY A 187 8.88 -19.39 -1.55
C GLY A 187 9.74 -18.98 -2.76
N ASP A 188 9.40 -19.41 -3.98
CA ASP A 188 10.19 -19.13 -5.19
C ASP A 188 9.39 -18.46 -6.32
N GLN A 189 8.09 -18.28 -6.15
CA GLN A 189 7.24 -17.55 -7.07
C GLN A 189 6.66 -16.31 -6.39
N VAL A 190 6.50 -15.23 -7.15
CA VAL A 190 5.85 -14.00 -6.69
C VAL A 190 4.71 -13.68 -7.64
N LEU A 191 3.51 -13.47 -7.10
CA LEU A 191 2.41 -12.93 -7.86
C LEU A 191 2.57 -11.41 -7.94
N LEU A 192 2.62 -10.88 -9.15
CA LEU A 192 2.80 -9.47 -9.45
C LEU A 192 1.54 -8.89 -10.08
N LEU A 193 1.24 -7.65 -9.71
CA LEU A 193 0.28 -6.80 -10.40
C LEU A 193 1.05 -5.78 -11.24
N SER A 194 0.90 -5.86 -12.55
CA SER A 194 1.50 -4.88 -13.46
C SER A 194 0.52 -3.75 -13.71
N SER A 195 1.04 -2.51 -13.72
CA SER A 195 0.33 -1.42 -14.36
C SER A 195 1.03 -0.89 -15.59
N ASP A 196 0.34 -0.93 -16.73
CA ASP A 196 0.93 -0.44 -17.97
C ASP A 196 1.01 1.09 -17.90
N ALA A 197 2.24 1.61 -17.82
CA ALA A 197 2.48 3.05 -17.73
C ALA A 197 2.14 3.79 -19.04
N ASN A 198 1.85 3.05 -20.11
CA ASN A 198 1.63 3.55 -21.46
C ASN A 198 0.16 3.83 -21.81
N GLY A 199 -0.75 3.83 -20.83
CA GLY A 199 -2.13 4.28 -21.01
C GLY A 199 -3.08 3.26 -21.66
N ASP A 200 -2.69 1.99 -21.73
CA ASP A 200 -3.66 0.91 -21.88
C ASP A 200 -4.03 0.50 -20.45
N ASP A 201 -5.15 1.02 -19.93
CA ASP A 201 -5.63 0.94 -18.53
C ASP A 201 -5.99 -0.50 -18.08
N LYS A 202 -5.10 -1.47 -18.31
CA LYS A 202 -5.37 -2.90 -18.10
C LYS A 202 -4.42 -3.46 -17.08
N ALA A 203 -5.00 -3.88 -15.95
CA ALA A 203 -4.29 -4.67 -14.96
C ALA A 203 -3.96 -6.05 -15.51
N ASN A 204 -2.73 -6.51 -15.28
CA ASN A 204 -2.37 -7.91 -15.47
C ASN A 204 -1.82 -8.51 -14.19
N LEU A 205 -2.17 -9.78 -13.97
CA LEU A 205 -1.55 -10.65 -12.98
C LEU A 205 -0.50 -11.51 -13.67
N ILE A 206 0.70 -11.55 -13.10
CA ILE A 206 1.83 -12.28 -13.67
C ILE A 206 2.59 -12.98 -12.54
N TYR A 207 2.95 -14.24 -12.73
CA TYR A 207 3.88 -14.92 -11.84
C TYR A 207 5.32 -14.63 -12.25
N TYR A 208 6.18 -14.35 -11.28
CA TYR A 208 7.61 -14.23 -11.46
C TYR A 208 8.34 -15.27 -10.63
N ASN A 209 9.15 -16.12 -11.26
CA ASN A 209 9.98 -17.09 -10.55
C ASN A 209 11.32 -16.48 -10.17
N LEU A 210 11.61 -16.44 -8.87
CA LEU A 210 12.81 -15.84 -8.28
C LEU A 210 14.09 -16.60 -8.67
N ASN A 211 14.00 -17.92 -8.82
CA ASN A 211 15.16 -18.79 -9.09
C ASN A 211 15.67 -18.62 -10.53
N ASN A 212 14.78 -18.72 -11.51
CA ASN A 212 15.14 -18.67 -12.93
C ASN A 212 14.90 -17.30 -13.59
N LYS A 213 14.34 -16.34 -12.85
CA LYS A 213 14.06 -14.96 -13.28
C LYS A 213 13.13 -14.85 -14.50
N LYS A 214 12.19 -15.79 -14.65
CA LYS A 214 11.21 -15.82 -15.75
C LYS A 214 9.82 -15.39 -15.29
N PHE A 215 9.10 -14.73 -16.19
CA PHE A 215 7.69 -14.39 -16.05
C PHE A 215 6.82 -15.47 -16.68
N SER A 216 5.65 -15.71 -16.10
CA SER A 216 4.57 -16.44 -16.78
C SER A 216 3.93 -15.58 -17.88
N LEU A 217 3.03 -16.19 -18.65
CA LEU A 217 2.11 -15.42 -19.48
C LEU A 217 1.22 -14.54 -18.57
N PRO A 218 0.96 -13.29 -18.96
CA PRO A 218 0.10 -12.40 -18.20
C PRO A 218 -1.36 -12.84 -18.28
N VAL A 219 -2.05 -12.82 -17.13
CA VAL A 219 -3.50 -12.96 -17.06
C VAL A 219 -4.10 -11.57 -16.96
N ARG A 220 -4.81 -11.18 -18.01
CA ARG A 220 -5.47 -9.88 -18.10
C ARG A 220 -6.73 -9.87 -17.26
N ILE A 221 -6.94 -8.80 -16.49
CA ILE A 221 -8.20 -8.56 -15.79
C ILE A 221 -9.01 -7.58 -16.65
N PRO A 222 -10.11 -8.03 -17.31
CA PRO A 222 -11.00 -7.12 -18.02
C PRO A 222 -11.66 -6.17 -16.99
N GLU A 223 -11.87 -4.90 -17.36
CA GLU A 223 -12.72 -3.93 -16.63
C GLU A 223 -12.12 -3.15 -15.45
N LEU A 224 -10.79 -3.11 -15.28
CA LEU A 224 -10.15 -2.31 -14.22
C LEU A 224 -9.44 -1.06 -14.77
N ASP A 225 -10.15 0.07 -14.88
CA ASP A 225 -9.58 1.35 -15.30
C ASP A 225 -8.64 1.97 -14.24
N TYR A 226 -8.86 1.65 -12.95
CA TYR A 226 -7.98 1.99 -11.83
C TYR A 226 -7.98 0.83 -10.84
N TYR A 227 -6.80 0.31 -10.51
CA TYR A 227 -6.69 -0.90 -9.69
C TYR A 227 -5.68 -0.77 -8.56
N PHE A 228 -6.13 -1.26 -7.41
CA PHE A 228 -5.28 -1.62 -6.29
C PHE A 228 -5.58 -3.08 -5.98
N GLY A 229 -4.63 -3.98 -6.22
CA GLY A 229 -4.72 -5.36 -5.72
C GLY A 229 -4.28 -5.40 -4.26
N ARG A 230 -5.05 -6.08 -3.41
CA ARG A 230 -4.65 -6.48 -2.07
C ARG A 230 -4.95 -7.96 -1.89
N ILE A 231 -4.11 -8.66 -1.14
CA ILE A 231 -4.37 -10.04 -0.76
C ILE A 231 -5.17 -10.02 0.54
N CYS A 232 -6.32 -10.70 0.53
CA CYS A 232 -7.13 -10.92 1.71
C CYS A 232 -6.99 -12.38 2.13
N HIS A 233 -6.61 -12.62 3.38
CA HIS A 233 -6.41 -13.98 3.91
C HIS A 233 -7.69 -14.56 4.51
N GLU A 234 -8.62 -13.70 4.94
CA GLU A 234 -9.85 -14.08 5.62
C GLU A 234 -11.03 -13.24 5.13
N SER A 235 -12.24 -13.77 5.32
CA SER A 235 -13.50 -13.08 4.97
C SER A 235 -14.19 -12.57 6.23
N LEU A 236 -14.67 -11.33 6.20
CA LEU A 236 -15.52 -10.76 7.25
C LEU A 236 -16.96 -11.28 7.19
N VAL A 237 -17.32 -11.88 6.05
CA VAL A 237 -18.62 -12.46 5.80
C VAL A 237 -18.47 -13.98 5.86
N PRO A 238 -19.36 -14.70 6.56
CA PRO A 238 -19.38 -16.16 6.52
C PRO A 238 -19.38 -16.65 5.08
N ILE A 239 -18.47 -17.58 4.77
CA ILE A 239 -18.56 -18.32 3.52
C ILE A 239 -19.58 -19.42 3.78
N ASN A 240 -20.78 -19.26 3.24
CA ASN A 240 -21.78 -20.33 3.29
C ASN A 240 -21.14 -21.58 2.66
N GLN A 241 -20.99 -22.64 3.46
CA GLN A 241 -20.60 -23.95 2.97
C GLN A 241 -21.89 -24.61 2.49
N ASP A 242 -22.16 -24.50 1.18
CA ASP A 242 -23.17 -25.34 0.52
C ASP A 242 -22.65 -26.80 0.40
#